data_AF-A0A9D9EDZ7-F1
#
_entry.id   AF-A0A9D9EDZ7-F1
#
_cell.length_a   1.000
_cell.length_b   1.000
_cell.length_c   1.000
_cell.angle_alpha   90.00
_cell.angle_beta   90.00
_cell.angle_gamma   90.00
#
_symmetry.space_group_name_H-M   'P 1'
#
loop_
_entity.id
_entity.type
_entity.pdbx_description
1 polymer ?
#
loop_
_entity_poly.entity_id
_entity_poly.type
_entity_poly.pdbx_seq_one_letter_code
_entity_poly.pdbx_strand_id
1 'polypeptide(L)'
;MQIFAAGNLYTGQFVKANISVSDPGAELDWGVEFTARPLALRGYYDYRPVTVNRGSHNGMNGQMDIGQIQVMLTDWDAPFRVNTSSEQFVDTVNDPAIIAYGTMDLNSTGESYQEFEIPLEYRDMTRTPKYIVIVAAASKYGDYFTGGEGSTLYVDEFSFVYDPSDLMTPPEMTVGE
;
A
#
# COMPACT_ATOMS: atom_id res chain seq x y z
N MET A 1 12.55 -9.01 -24.18
CA MET A 1 12.25 -8.92 -22.75
C MET A 1 11.61 -7.57 -22.53
N GLN A 2 10.35 -7.53 -22.10
CA GLN A 2 9.61 -6.28 -21.90
C GLN A 2 9.65 -5.97 -20.40
N ILE A 3 10.04 -4.75 -20.04
CA ILE A 3 10.08 -4.31 -18.65
C ILE A 3 8.64 -4.18 -18.18
N PHE A 4 8.27 -4.87 -17.11
CA PHE A 4 6.98 -4.69 -16.45
C PHE A 4 7.07 -3.49 -15.49
N ALA A 5 5.99 -2.74 -15.36
CA ALA A 5 5.86 -1.72 -14.32
C ALA A 5 4.41 -1.74 -13.85
N ALA A 6 4.20 -1.95 -12.56
CA ALA A 6 2.86 -1.88 -11.99
C ALA A 6 2.40 -0.43 -11.90
N GLY A 7 1.13 -0.18 -12.19
CA GLY A 7 0.51 1.11 -11.89
C GLY A 7 0.37 1.28 -10.38
N ASN A 8 0.92 2.36 -9.83
CA ASN A 8 0.79 2.71 -8.42
C ASN A 8 0.53 4.20 -8.20
N LEU A 9 -0.06 4.50 -7.04
CA LEU A 9 -0.24 5.83 -6.49
C LEU A 9 0.30 5.79 -5.05
N TYR A 10 1.08 6.79 -4.65
CA TYR A 10 1.58 6.86 -3.29
C TYR A 10 1.79 8.29 -2.81
N THR A 11 1.77 8.50 -1.49
CA THR A 11 2.16 9.78 -0.88
C THR A 11 3.67 9.85 -0.74
N GLY A 12 4.28 10.83 -1.40
CA GLY A 12 5.72 11.02 -1.39
C GLY A 12 6.24 11.63 -2.68
N GLN A 13 7.46 11.27 -3.06
CA GLN A 13 8.12 11.78 -4.27
C GLN A 13 8.68 10.65 -5.13
N PHE A 14 8.55 10.79 -6.44
CA PHE A 14 9.25 9.96 -7.41
C PHE A 14 10.64 10.55 -7.63
N VAL A 15 11.69 9.81 -7.27
CA VAL A 15 13.06 10.33 -7.34
C VAL A 15 13.62 10.14 -8.73
N LYS A 16 13.67 8.88 -9.20
CA LYS A 16 14.12 8.53 -10.56
C LYS A 16 13.74 7.09 -10.91
N ALA A 17 13.72 6.80 -12.21
CA ALA A 17 13.76 5.44 -12.75
C ALA A 17 15.11 5.16 -13.41
N ASN A 18 15.61 3.94 -13.22
CA ASN A 18 16.61 3.32 -14.08
C ASN A 18 15.88 2.51 -15.16
N ILE A 19 15.82 3.05 -16.37
CA ILE A 19 15.16 2.41 -17.51
C ILE A 19 16.23 1.62 -18.29
N SER A 20 16.79 0.59 -17.66
CA SER A 20 17.72 -0.34 -18.28
C SER A 20 17.07 -1.71 -18.47
N VAL A 21 17.29 -2.32 -19.63
CA VAL A 21 16.82 -3.70 -19.89
C VAL A 21 17.57 -4.72 -19.04
N SER A 22 18.82 -4.44 -18.68
CA SER A 22 19.66 -5.35 -17.89
C SER A 22 19.50 -5.18 -16.38
N ASP A 23 19.02 -4.02 -15.93
CA ASP A 23 18.91 -3.65 -14.52
C ASP A 23 17.83 -2.56 -14.34
N PRO A 24 16.54 -2.88 -14.54
CA PRO A 24 15.47 -1.93 -14.35
C PRO A 24 15.29 -1.61 -12.86
N GLY A 25 14.84 -0.39 -12.55
CA GLY A 25 14.45 -0.06 -11.19
C GLY A 25 13.96 1.36 -11.00
N ALA A 26 13.56 1.68 -9.78
CA ALA A 26 13.11 3.00 -9.39
C ALA A 26 13.52 3.32 -7.95
N GLU A 27 13.74 4.61 -7.71
CA GLU A 27 13.87 5.17 -6.37
C GLU A 27 12.66 6.05 -6.08
N LEU A 28 12.02 5.80 -4.93
CA LEU A 28 10.85 6.52 -4.45
C LEU A 28 11.12 6.97 -3.01
N ASP A 29 10.73 8.19 -2.66
CA ASP A 29 10.71 8.62 -1.26
C ASP A 29 9.27 8.53 -0.78
N TRP A 30 8.99 7.58 0.12
CA TRP A 30 7.67 7.37 0.71
C TRP A 30 7.49 8.21 1.96
N GLY A 31 6.39 8.97 2.00
CA GLY A 31 6.00 9.77 3.15
C GLY A 31 5.77 11.24 2.83
N VAL A 32 4.71 11.79 3.43
CA VAL A 32 4.49 13.24 3.54
C VAL A 32 4.25 13.58 5.01
N GLU A 33 4.62 14.79 5.44
CA GLU A 33 4.47 15.21 6.83
C GLU A 33 3.03 15.06 7.31
N PHE A 34 2.84 14.39 8.44
CA PHE A 34 1.53 14.11 9.00
C PHE A 34 1.64 13.74 10.48
N THR A 35 0.89 14.44 11.33
CA THR A 35 0.97 14.29 12.80
C THR A 35 -0.33 13.83 13.44
N ALA A 36 -1.39 13.64 12.67
CA ALA A 36 -2.68 13.21 13.19
C ALA A 36 -2.72 11.68 13.43
N ARG A 37 -3.78 11.22 14.09
CA ARG A 37 -3.98 9.82 14.46
C ARG A 37 -5.33 9.29 13.97
N PRO A 38 -5.47 9.00 12.67
CA PRO A 38 -6.66 8.35 12.15
C PRO A 38 -6.78 6.91 12.64
N LEU A 39 -8.01 6.42 12.77
CA LEU A 39 -8.34 5.05 13.13
C LEU A 39 -8.42 4.13 11.90
N ALA A 40 -8.82 4.67 10.74
CA ALA A 40 -8.92 3.93 9.50
C ALA A 40 -8.69 4.83 8.28
N LEU A 41 -8.23 4.24 7.17
CA LEU A 41 -8.32 4.81 5.82
C LEU A 41 -9.57 4.23 5.14
N ARG A 42 -10.44 5.09 4.62
CA ARG A 42 -11.66 4.72 3.90
C ARG A 42 -11.63 5.28 2.48
N GLY A 43 -12.35 4.66 1.57
CA GLY A 43 -12.56 5.17 0.21
C GLY A 43 -13.32 4.18 -0.64
N TYR A 44 -13.20 4.34 -1.96
CA TYR A 44 -13.75 3.40 -2.92
C TYR A 44 -12.68 2.88 -3.86
N TYR A 45 -12.85 1.65 -4.34
CA TYR A 45 -11.98 1.05 -5.34
C TYR A 45 -12.77 0.22 -6.37
N ASP A 46 -12.27 0.17 -7.60
CA ASP A 46 -12.65 -0.82 -8.61
C ASP A 46 -11.36 -1.50 -9.08
N TYR A 47 -11.25 -2.81 -8.80
CA TYR A 47 -10.07 -3.59 -9.16
C TYR A 47 -10.44 -4.67 -10.17
N ARG A 48 -9.67 -4.72 -11.25
CA ARG A 48 -9.85 -5.62 -12.38
C ARG A 48 -8.55 -6.39 -12.60
N PRO A 49 -8.32 -7.49 -11.85
CA PRO A 49 -7.11 -8.29 -11.99
C PRO A 49 -7.11 -9.06 -13.31
N VAL A 50 -5.91 -9.31 -13.84
CA VAL A 50 -5.69 -10.33 -14.87
C VAL A 50 -4.73 -11.38 -14.35
N THR A 51 -4.61 -12.50 -15.06
CA THR A 51 -3.61 -13.52 -14.72
C THR A 51 -2.20 -12.93 -14.86
N VAL A 52 -1.36 -13.14 -13.84
CA VAL A 52 0.04 -12.74 -13.83
C VAL A 52 0.77 -13.43 -14.98
N ASN A 53 1.33 -12.60 -15.86
CA ASN A 53 2.09 -13.01 -17.04
C ASN A 53 3.49 -12.37 -17.09
N ARG A 54 3.86 -11.60 -16.06
CA ARG A 54 5.18 -11.00 -15.84
C ARG A 54 5.73 -11.40 -14.49
N GLY A 55 7.03 -11.70 -14.44
CA GLY A 55 7.70 -12.12 -13.21
C GLY A 55 7.20 -13.46 -12.65
N SER A 56 7.72 -13.84 -11.50
CA SER A 56 7.29 -15.05 -10.77
C SER A 56 7.59 -14.96 -9.28
N HIS A 57 7.66 -13.74 -8.73
CA HIS A 57 7.86 -13.54 -7.30
C HIS A 57 6.76 -14.27 -6.52
N ASN A 58 7.14 -14.96 -5.44
CA ASN A 58 6.25 -15.79 -4.61
C ASN A 58 5.38 -16.81 -5.38
N GLY A 59 5.83 -17.28 -6.54
CA GLY A 59 5.10 -18.28 -7.33
C GLY A 59 3.83 -17.75 -8.00
N MET A 60 3.71 -16.43 -8.16
CA MET A 60 2.51 -15.80 -8.72
C MET A 60 2.31 -16.01 -10.21
N ASN A 61 3.30 -16.48 -10.96
CA ASN A 61 3.15 -16.70 -12.40
C ASN A 61 2.01 -17.68 -12.71
N GLY A 62 1.06 -17.25 -13.55
CA GLY A 62 -0.15 -18.02 -13.86
C GLY A 62 -1.26 -17.95 -12.80
N GLN A 63 -1.04 -17.25 -11.68
CA GLN A 63 -2.08 -16.96 -10.68
C GLN A 63 -2.83 -15.68 -11.05
N MET A 64 -4.00 -15.47 -10.45
CA MET A 64 -4.69 -14.18 -10.54
C MET A 64 -3.85 -13.10 -9.83
N ASP A 65 -3.66 -11.95 -10.47
CA ASP A 65 -2.89 -10.85 -9.88
C ASP A 65 -3.61 -10.24 -8.67
N ILE A 66 -2.84 -9.72 -7.74
CA ILE A 66 -3.33 -9.18 -6.46
C ILE A 66 -3.00 -7.70 -6.43
N GLY A 67 -4.02 -6.84 -6.32
CA GLY A 67 -3.83 -5.43 -6.04
C GLY A 67 -3.68 -5.22 -4.53
N GLN A 68 -3.15 -4.07 -4.11
CA GLN A 68 -3.00 -3.75 -2.69
C GLN A 68 -3.26 -2.27 -2.42
N ILE A 69 -3.93 -1.97 -1.32
CA ILE A 69 -3.91 -0.65 -0.69
C ILE A 69 -3.32 -0.81 0.71
N GLN A 70 -2.37 0.06 1.07
CA GLN A 70 -1.77 0.08 2.40
C GLN A 70 -1.59 1.51 2.91
N VAL A 71 -1.62 1.65 4.23
CA VAL A 71 -1.40 2.90 4.94
C VAL A 71 -0.50 2.65 6.14
N MET A 72 0.45 3.55 6.40
CA MET A 72 1.28 3.53 7.60
C MET A 72 1.52 4.93 8.13
N LEU A 73 1.56 5.02 9.47
CA LEU A 73 2.01 6.18 10.22
C LEU A 73 3.40 5.87 10.77
N THR A 74 4.36 6.74 10.54
CA THR A 74 5.76 6.50 10.96
C THR A 74 6.39 7.72 11.62
N ASP A 75 7.42 7.50 12.42
CA ASP A 75 8.24 8.54 13.05
C ASP A 75 9.71 8.56 12.55
N TRP A 76 9.94 8.08 11.32
CA TRP A 76 11.23 8.16 10.63
C TRP A 76 11.84 9.56 10.67
N ASP A 77 13.16 9.66 10.59
CA ASP A 77 13.83 10.97 10.57
C ASP A 77 13.69 11.71 9.22
N ALA A 78 13.39 10.96 8.16
CA ALA A 78 13.13 11.46 6.81
C ALA A 78 12.14 10.51 6.09
N PRO A 79 11.54 10.91 4.95
CA PRO A 79 10.83 9.98 4.09
C PRO A 79 11.66 8.73 3.79
N PHE A 80 11.03 7.55 3.74
CA PHE A 80 11.74 6.30 3.52
C PHE A 80 12.07 6.14 2.03
N ARG A 81 13.35 5.95 1.72
CA ARG A 81 13.80 5.65 0.35
C ARG A 81 13.50 4.18 0.03
N VAL A 82 12.56 3.95 -0.88
CA VAL A 82 12.41 2.66 -1.58
C VAL A 82 13.38 2.63 -2.75
N ASN A 83 14.08 1.51 -2.95
CA ASN A 83 14.92 1.27 -4.11
C ASN A 83 14.71 -0.15 -4.63
N THR A 84 14.07 -0.29 -5.78
CA THR A 84 13.73 -1.61 -6.34
C THR A 84 14.94 -2.33 -6.96
N SER A 85 15.98 -1.60 -7.38
CA SER A 85 17.21 -2.22 -7.91
C SER A 85 18.03 -2.89 -6.81
N SER A 86 18.06 -2.30 -5.61
CA SER A 86 18.78 -2.87 -4.46
C SER A 86 17.87 -3.64 -3.50
N GLU A 87 16.61 -3.89 -3.88
CA GLU A 87 15.57 -4.50 -3.04
C GLU A 87 15.44 -3.86 -1.64
N GLN A 88 15.60 -2.53 -1.56
CA GLN A 88 15.38 -1.78 -0.33
C GLN A 88 13.91 -1.42 -0.21
N PHE A 89 13.18 -2.18 0.59
CA PHE A 89 11.77 -2.00 0.89
C PHE A 89 11.55 -1.77 2.38
N VAL A 90 10.38 -1.21 2.74
CA VAL A 90 9.98 -1.07 4.14
C VAL A 90 9.71 -2.47 4.71
N ASP A 91 10.34 -2.80 5.85
CA ASP A 91 9.93 -3.97 6.64
C ASP A 91 8.66 -3.60 7.41
N THR A 92 7.51 -3.82 6.76
CA THR A 92 6.22 -3.46 7.34
C THR A 92 5.93 -4.21 8.63
N VAL A 93 6.60 -5.33 8.93
CA VAL A 93 6.37 -6.13 10.13
C VAL A 93 7.23 -5.64 11.30
N ASN A 94 8.53 -5.45 11.08
CA ASN A 94 9.49 -5.24 12.17
C ASN A 94 10.05 -3.83 12.27
N ASP A 95 9.79 -2.93 11.31
CA ASP A 95 10.31 -1.56 11.42
C ASP A 95 9.74 -0.87 12.68
N PRO A 96 10.59 -0.55 13.68
CA PRO A 96 10.14 0.03 14.93
C PRO A 96 9.60 1.46 14.76
N ALA A 97 9.94 2.13 13.66
CA ALA A 97 9.44 3.47 13.37
C ALA A 97 7.99 3.48 12.88
N ILE A 98 7.42 2.31 12.53
CA ILE A 98 6.00 2.20 12.21
C ILE A 98 5.19 2.28 13.52
N ILE A 99 4.42 3.35 13.65
CA ILE A 99 3.51 3.61 14.76
C ILE A 99 2.19 2.88 14.54
N ALA A 100 1.68 2.89 13.31
CA ALA A 100 0.47 2.17 12.95
C ALA A 100 0.51 1.73 11.49
N TYR A 101 -0.12 0.60 11.18
CA TYR A 101 -0.16 0.02 9.84
C TYR A 101 -1.53 -0.59 9.55
N GLY A 102 -1.98 -0.45 8.31
CA GLY A 102 -3.16 -1.12 7.78
C GLY A 102 -2.94 -1.48 6.32
N THR A 103 -3.47 -2.63 5.90
CA THR A 103 -3.37 -3.08 4.50
C THR A 103 -4.60 -3.87 4.11
N MET A 104 -4.90 -3.87 2.81
CA MET A 104 -5.91 -4.71 2.20
C MET A 104 -5.42 -5.20 0.85
N ASP A 105 -5.47 -6.52 0.66
CA ASP A 105 -5.35 -7.12 -0.67
C ASP A 105 -6.70 -6.98 -1.39
N LEU A 106 -6.65 -6.58 -2.65
CA LEU A 106 -7.85 -6.23 -3.41
C LEU A 106 -8.46 -7.46 -4.08
N ASN A 107 -9.78 -7.55 -3.99
CA ASN A 107 -10.57 -8.52 -4.75
C ASN A 107 -11.11 -7.88 -6.03
N SER A 108 -11.40 -8.68 -7.04
CA SER A 108 -12.10 -8.20 -8.24
C SER A 108 -13.47 -7.66 -7.84
N THR A 109 -13.82 -6.46 -8.30
CA THR A 109 -15.10 -5.80 -7.96
C THR A 109 -16.13 -5.85 -9.09
N GLY A 110 -15.83 -6.58 -10.16
CA GLY A 110 -16.74 -6.73 -11.30
C GLY A 110 -17.06 -5.41 -12.01
N GLU A 111 -16.08 -4.51 -12.13
CA GLU A 111 -16.20 -3.21 -12.80
C GLU A 111 -17.12 -2.21 -12.09
N SER A 112 -17.24 -2.34 -10.77
CA SER A 112 -18.01 -1.43 -9.94
C SER A 112 -17.17 -0.95 -8.76
N TYR A 113 -17.36 0.32 -8.37
CA TYR A 113 -16.74 0.84 -7.15
C TYR A 113 -17.34 0.16 -5.92
N GLN A 114 -16.46 -0.37 -5.08
CA GLN A 114 -16.78 -0.92 -3.78
C GLN A 114 -16.16 -0.05 -2.70
N GLU A 115 -16.93 0.25 -1.67
CA GLU A 115 -16.41 0.93 -0.49
C GLU A 115 -15.44 0.01 0.25
N PHE A 116 -14.39 0.60 0.82
CA PHE A 116 -13.45 -0.09 1.69
C PHE A 116 -13.13 0.73 2.93
N GLU A 117 -12.78 0.04 4.00
CA GLU A 117 -12.18 0.61 5.21
C GLU A 117 -10.99 -0.27 5.62
N ILE A 118 -9.84 0.36 5.83
CA ILE A 118 -8.61 -0.26 6.32
C ILE A 118 -8.33 0.30 7.71
N PRO A 119 -8.65 -0.45 8.77
CA PRO A 119 -8.27 -0.08 10.13
C PRO A 119 -6.74 0.05 10.26
N LEU A 120 -6.28 1.05 11.00
CA LEU A 120 -4.89 1.19 11.38
C LEU A 120 -4.64 0.46 12.71
N GLU A 121 -3.83 -0.59 12.67
CA GLU A 121 -3.37 -1.28 13.87
C GLU A 121 -2.21 -0.50 14.49
N TYR A 122 -2.46 0.16 15.63
CA TYR A 122 -1.45 0.91 16.36
C TYR A 122 -0.53 -0.03 17.15
N ARG A 123 0.77 0.05 16.86
CA ARG A 123 1.85 -0.59 17.63
C ARG A 123 2.29 0.27 18.80
N ASP A 124 2.11 1.58 18.70
CA ASP A 124 2.48 2.55 19.73
C ASP A 124 1.45 3.68 19.85
N MET A 125 0.95 3.88 21.07
CA MET A 125 -0.06 4.90 21.38
C MET A 125 0.54 6.22 21.88
N THR A 126 1.85 6.27 22.11
CA THR A 126 2.56 7.37 22.78
C THR A 126 3.40 8.22 21.82
N ARG A 127 4.06 7.60 20.85
CA ARG A 127 4.91 8.28 19.87
C ARG A 127 4.09 8.99 18.81
N THR A 128 4.40 10.26 18.53
CA THR A 128 3.67 11.07 17.54
C THR A 128 4.15 10.76 16.13
N PRO A 129 3.23 10.43 15.19
CA PRO A 129 3.59 10.29 13.78
C PRO A 129 4.27 11.56 13.24
N LYS A 130 5.28 11.37 12.40
CA LYS A 130 5.90 12.43 11.61
C LYS A 130 5.47 12.35 10.15
N TYR A 131 5.24 11.14 9.63
CA TYR A 131 4.89 10.90 8.24
C TYR A 131 3.69 9.96 8.10
N ILE A 132 2.98 10.15 6.99
CA ILE A 132 2.01 9.18 6.48
C ILE A 132 2.40 8.68 5.10
N VAL A 133 2.30 7.38 4.91
CA VAL A 133 2.42 6.73 3.61
C VAL A 133 1.09 6.07 3.29
N ILE A 134 0.51 6.41 2.14
CA ILE A 134 -0.56 5.64 1.50
C ILE A 134 0.03 5.10 0.21
N VAL A 135 -0.19 3.82 -0.09
CA VAL A 135 0.16 3.21 -1.38
C VAL A 135 -1.04 2.44 -1.90
N ALA A 136 -1.41 2.67 -3.15
CA ALA A 136 -2.35 1.86 -3.91
C ALA A 136 -1.62 1.31 -5.14
N ALA A 137 -1.60 0.00 -5.32
CA ALA A 137 -0.90 -0.67 -6.41
C ALA A 137 -1.80 -1.68 -7.11
N ALA A 138 -1.82 -1.67 -8.44
CA ALA A 138 -2.57 -2.62 -9.25
C ALA A 138 -1.95 -4.03 -9.23
N SER A 139 -0.66 -4.15 -8.89
CA SER A 139 0.03 -5.42 -8.66
C SER A 139 0.90 -5.30 -7.41
N LYS A 140 0.57 -6.07 -6.37
CA LYS A 140 1.22 -6.09 -5.06
C LYS A 140 2.72 -6.36 -5.13
N TYR A 141 3.15 -7.20 -6.06
CA TYR A 141 4.55 -7.58 -6.26
C TYR A 141 5.19 -6.86 -7.46
N GLY A 142 4.63 -5.72 -7.86
CA GLY A 142 5.10 -4.94 -9.00
C GLY A 142 6.49 -4.34 -8.82
N ASP A 143 6.90 -4.10 -7.59
CA ASP A 143 8.25 -3.74 -7.15
C ASP A 143 9.29 -4.84 -7.45
N TYR A 144 8.87 -6.11 -7.47
CA TYR A 144 9.64 -7.27 -7.97
C TYR A 144 9.37 -7.59 -9.44
N PHE A 145 8.84 -6.62 -10.20
CA PHE A 145 8.48 -6.77 -11.61
C PHE A 145 7.52 -7.94 -11.88
N THR A 146 6.69 -8.29 -10.90
CA THR A 146 5.72 -9.40 -10.98
C THR A 146 4.29 -8.88 -10.96
N GLY A 147 3.50 -9.26 -11.97
CA GLY A 147 2.11 -8.85 -12.09
C GLY A 147 1.45 -9.22 -13.41
N GLY A 148 0.17 -8.93 -13.52
CA GLY A 148 -0.65 -9.11 -14.72
C GLY A 148 -0.63 -7.86 -15.60
N GLU A 149 -0.09 -7.94 -16.80
CA GLU A 149 -0.15 -6.84 -17.76
C GLU A 149 -1.61 -6.60 -18.17
N GLY A 150 -2.18 -5.48 -17.70
CA GLY A 150 -3.60 -5.15 -17.86
C GLY A 150 -4.39 -5.13 -16.55
N SER A 151 -3.83 -5.61 -15.43
CA SER A 151 -4.42 -5.41 -14.10
C SER A 151 -4.63 -3.92 -13.86
N THR A 152 -5.86 -3.53 -13.55
CA THR A 152 -6.25 -2.12 -13.45
C THR A 152 -6.88 -1.86 -12.09
N LEU A 153 -6.43 -0.80 -11.44
CA LEU A 153 -6.95 -0.32 -10.17
C LEU A 153 -7.44 1.12 -10.33
N TYR A 154 -8.72 1.34 -10.07
CA TYR A 154 -9.32 2.65 -9.86
C TYR A 154 -9.52 2.87 -8.36
N VAL A 155 -9.24 4.09 -7.90
CA VAL A 155 -9.45 4.51 -6.52
C VAL A 155 -10.19 5.85 -6.52
N ASP A 156 -11.02 6.08 -5.52
CA ASP A 156 -11.76 7.33 -5.36
C ASP A 156 -12.02 7.68 -3.88
N GLU A 157 -12.19 8.97 -3.61
CA GLU A 157 -12.62 9.57 -2.33
C GLU A 157 -11.92 9.03 -1.06
N PHE A 158 -10.58 8.98 -1.07
CA PHE A 158 -9.83 8.60 0.13
C PHE A 158 -10.08 9.59 1.28
N SER A 159 -10.45 9.06 2.44
CA SER A 159 -10.69 9.84 3.65
C SER A 159 -10.21 9.09 4.89
N PHE A 160 -9.99 9.83 5.98
CA PHE A 160 -9.60 9.27 7.26
C PHE A 160 -10.76 9.28 8.25
N VAL A 161 -10.91 8.17 8.98
CA VAL A 161 -11.84 8.05 10.10
C VAL A 161 -11.11 8.40 11.38
N TYR A 162 -11.70 9.22 12.24
CA TYR A 162 -11.12 9.65 13.52
C TYR A 162 -11.98 9.31 14.73
N ASP A 163 -13.30 9.22 14.56
CA ASP A 163 -14.23 8.85 15.63
C ASP A 163 -14.46 7.33 15.60
N PRO A 164 -14.32 6.61 16.72
CA PRO A 164 -14.62 5.18 16.78
C PRO A 164 -16.04 4.81 16.35
N SER A 165 -17.01 5.72 16.49
CA SER A 165 -18.40 5.50 16.10
C SER A 165 -18.64 5.52 14.58
N ASP A 166 -17.66 6.02 13.80
CA ASP A 166 -17.72 6.10 12.33
C ASP A 166 -17.11 4.86 11.64
N LEU A 167 -16.53 3.92 12.39
CA LEU A 167 -15.93 2.69 11.84
C LEU A 167 -17.00 1.75 11.28
N MET A 168 -16.78 1.20 10.08
CA MET A 168 -17.67 0.22 9.44
C MET A 168 -17.81 -1.07 10.26
N THR A 169 -16.75 -1.45 10.97
CA THR A 169 -16.76 -2.50 11.98
C THR A 169 -16.24 -1.92 13.30
N PRO A 170 -17.11 -1.67 14.29
CA PRO A 170 -16.67 -1.19 15.59
C PRO A 170 -15.70 -2.18 16.23
N PRO A 171 -14.65 -1.72 16.92
CA PRO A 171 -13.80 -2.62 17.70
C PRO A 171 -14.66 -3.37 18.71
N GLU A 172 -14.45 -4.68 18.85
CA GLU A 172 -15.14 -5.47 19.86
C GLU A 172 -14.95 -4.80 21.22
N MET A 173 -16.04 -4.28 21.79
CA MET A 173 -16.05 -3.81 23.16
C MET A 173 -15.82 -5.03 24.05
N THR A 174 -14.58 -5.30 24.43
CA THR A 174 -14.31 -6.20 25.56
C THR A 174 -14.93 -5.55 26.79
N VAL A 175 -16.16 -5.94 27.09
CA VAL A 175 -16.82 -5.67 28.36
C VAL A 175 -16.01 -6.45 29.38
N GLY A 176 -15.13 -5.75 30.11
CA GLY A 176 -14.48 -6.32 31.27
C GLY A 176 -15.54 -6.74 32.27
N GLU A 177 -15.61 -8.03 32.57
CA GLU A 177 -16.25 -8.57 33.77
C GLU A 177 -15.46 -8.22 35.02
#